data_AF-A0A1M7C5A9-F1
#
_entry.id   AF-A0A1M7C5A9-F1
#
_cell.length_a   1.000
_cell.length_b   1.000
_cell.length_c   1.000
_cell.angle_alpha   90.00
_cell.angle_beta   90.00
_cell.angle_gamma   90.00
#
_symmetry.space_group_name_H-M   'P 1'
#
loop_
_entity.id
_entity.type
_entity.pdbx_description
1 polymer ?
#
loop_
_entity_poly.entity_id
_entity_poly.type
_entity_poly.pdbx_seq_one_letter_code
_entity_poly.pdbx_strand_id
1 'polypeptide(L)'
;MEVEYNIAGRILAKEGTRVITLAEILASPLVVNGTAGAATNAADLSEDSLAAYCKAVSAQNACKVYLWKDCEEYGNANVFNGGSDYEVVNEVCFLCICDSGKEMVRETTNHWNEKINAVI
;
A
#
# COMPACT_ATOMS: atom_id res chain seq x y z
N MET A 1 14.87 -2.37 15.96
CA MET A 1 13.86 -1.62 15.20
C MET A 1 13.53 -2.49 14.02
N GLU A 2 12.35 -3.06 14.06
CA GLU A 2 11.81 -3.95 13.04
C GLU A 2 10.91 -3.11 12.14
N VAL A 3 10.94 -3.38 10.83
CA VAL A 3 10.12 -2.66 9.86
C VAL A 3 9.27 -3.68 9.14
N GLU A 4 7.95 -3.51 9.19
CA GLU A 4 7.00 -4.34 8.48
C GLU A 4 6.35 -3.55 7.35
N TYR A 5 6.07 -4.23 6.25
CA TYR A 5 5.40 -3.66 5.09
C TYR A 5 4.11 -4.41 4.79
N ASN A 6 2.99 -3.71 4.87
CA ASN A 6 1.67 -4.25 4.57
C ASN A 6 1.16 -3.65 3.25
N ILE A 7 0.99 -4.50 2.22
CA ILE A 7 0.49 -4.08 0.91
C ILE A 7 -0.75 -4.87 0.54
N ALA A 8 -1.80 -4.14 0.16
CA ALA A 8 -2.95 -4.73 -0.50
C ALA A 8 -3.62 -3.69 -1.40
N GLY A 9 -4.51 -4.19 -2.26
CA GLY A 9 -5.36 -3.36 -3.07
C GLY A 9 -6.72 -4.00 -3.27
N ARG A 10 -7.67 -3.24 -3.81
CA ARG A 10 -9.00 -3.72 -4.13
C ARG A 10 -9.48 -3.15 -5.46
N ILE A 11 -10.09 -4.02 -6.26
CA ILE A 11 -10.82 -3.68 -7.48
C ILE A 11 -12.30 -3.63 -7.11
N LEU A 12 -12.92 -2.47 -7.27
CA LEU A 12 -14.34 -2.23 -7.03
C LEU A 12 -15.09 -2.32 -8.36
N ALA A 13 -15.28 -3.54 -8.84
CA ALA A 13 -16.03 -3.80 -10.07
C ALA A 13 -17.53 -3.93 -9.79
N LYS A 14 -18.35 -3.81 -10.85
CA LYS A 14 -19.80 -3.97 -10.76
C LYS A 14 -20.22 -5.37 -10.28
N GLU A 15 -19.43 -6.39 -10.62
CA GLU A 15 -19.61 -7.80 -10.25
C GLU A 15 -19.23 -8.08 -8.77
N GLY A 16 -18.53 -7.14 -8.12
CA GLY A 16 -18.09 -7.27 -6.73
C GLY A 16 -16.68 -6.74 -6.49
N THR A 17 -16.27 -6.81 -5.22
CA THR A 17 -14.94 -6.36 -4.78
C THR A 17 -13.96 -7.52 -4.81
N ARG A 18 -12.83 -7.34 -5.52
CA ARG A 18 -11.73 -8.32 -5.57
C ARG A 18 -10.49 -7.76 -4.88
N VAL A 19 -9.83 -8.54 -4.04
CA VAL A 19 -8.55 -8.17 -3.42
C VAL A 19 -7.41 -8.36 -4.42
N ILE A 20 -6.47 -7.42 -4.44
CA ILE A 20 -5.19 -7.49 -5.13
C ILE A 20 -4.13 -7.85 -4.08
N THR A 21 -3.41 -8.94 -4.32
CA THR A 21 -2.36 -9.41 -3.41
C THR A 21 -0.98 -8.86 -3.81
N LEU A 22 -0.02 -8.85 -2.88
CA LEU A 22 1.37 -8.52 -3.18
C LEU A 22 1.94 -9.37 -4.32
N ALA A 23 1.63 -10.67 -4.37
CA ALA A 23 2.09 -11.56 -5.42
C ALA A 23 1.60 -11.13 -6.82
N GLU A 24 0.35 -10.65 -6.93
CA GLU A 24 -0.17 -10.11 -8.20
C GLU A 24 0.56 -8.83 -8.62
N ILE A 25 0.88 -7.96 -7.66
CA ILE A 25 1.61 -6.71 -7.91
C ILE A 25 3.03 -7.02 -8.40
N LEU A 26 3.73 -7.92 -7.71
CA LEU A 26 5.11 -8.32 -8.06
C LEU A 26 5.18 -9.05 -9.41
N ALA A 27 4.14 -9.78 -9.80
CA ALA A 27 4.06 -10.42 -11.11
C ALA A 27 3.78 -9.44 -12.26
N SER A 28 3.45 -8.18 -11.97
CA SER A 28 3.11 -7.21 -13.00
C SER A 28 4.34 -6.73 -13.78
N PRO A 29 4.31 -6.75 -15.12
CA PRO A 29 5.41 -6.24 -15.94
C PRO A 29 5.66 -4.74 -15.73
N LEU A 30 4.66 -3.99 -15.26
CA LEU A 30 4.78 -2.56 -14.93
C LEU A 30 5.68 -2.34 -13.71
N VAL A 31 5.67 -3.30 -12.78
CA VAL A 31 6.47 -3.27 -11.56
C VAL A 31 7.86 -3.84 -11.82
N VAL A 32 7.94 -4.95 -12.57
CA VAL A 32 9.21 -5.62 -12.91
C VAL A 32 10.12 -4.77 -13.79
N ASN A 33 9.56 -4.01 -14.74
CA ASN A 33 10.35 -3.18 -15.65
C ASN A 33 10.61 -1.76 -15.11
N GLY A 34 9.88 -1.33 -14.07
CA GLY A 34 9.96 0.01 -13.48
C GLY A 34 10.93 0.12 -12.30
N THR A 35 11.38 -1.00 -11.75
CA THR A 35 12.31 -1.05 -10.60
C THR A 35 13.71 -1.38 -11.08
N ALA A 36 14.75 -0.72 -10.52
CA ALA A 36 16.17 -0.88 -10.91
C ALA A 36 16.79 -2.22 -10.45
N GLY A 37 16.00 -3.27 -10.47
CA GLY A 37 16.18 -4.60 -9.90
C GLY A 37 14.80 -5.23 -9.75
N ALA A 38 14.66 -6.53 -9.96
CA ALA A 38 13.36 -7.18 -9.84
C ALA A 38 12.86 -7.06 -8.39
N ALA A 39 11.81 -6.26 -8.16
CA ALA A 39 11.16 -6.19 -6.86
C ALA A 39 10.77 -7.61 -6.40
N THR A 40 11.17 -7.99 -5.19
CA THR A 40 10.94 -9.32 -4.62
C THR A 40 9.99 -9.28 -3.43
N ASN A 41 9.83 -8.12 -2.81
CA ASN A 41 9.01 -7.92 -1.64
C ASN A 41 8.35 -6.52 -1.65
N ALA A 42 7.52 -6.26 -0.65
CA ALA A 42 6.79 -5.01 -0.51
C ALA A 42 7.70 -3.77 -0.33
N ALA A 43 8.84 -3.91 0.33
CA ALA A 43 9.77 -2.81 0.57
C ALA A 43 10.34 -2.25 -0.74
N ASP A 44 10.62 -3.12 -1.71
CA ASP A 44 11.19 -2.79 -3.02
C ASP A 44 10.27 -1.94 -3.91
N LEU A 45 8.96 -1.91 -3.60
CA LEU A 45 7.95 -1.23 -4.42
C LEU A 45 7.93 0.28 -4.16
N SER A 46 8.30 1.07 -5.17
CA SER A 46 8.15 2.52 -5.13
C SER A 46 6.68 2.94 -5.27
N GLU A 47 6.34 4.08 -4.68
CA GLU A 47 5.00 4.68 -4.82
C GLU A 47 4.62 4.93 -6.29
N ASP A 48 5.58 5.34 -7.12
CA ASP A 48 5.34 5.54 -8.57
C ASP A 48 4.99 4.22 -9.28
N SER A 49 5.67 3.12 -8.93
CA SER A 49 5.36 1.80 -9.49
C SER A 49 3.97 1.34 -9.09
N LEU A 50 3.60 1.57 -7.82
CA LEU A 50 2.27 1.25 -7.29
C LEU A 50 1.18 2.12 -7.94
N ALA A 51 1.42 3.41 -8.12
CA ALA A 51 0.49 4.32 -8.79
C ALA A 51 0.29 3.93 -10.26
N ALA A 52 1.37 3.62 -10.98
CA ALA A 52 1.31 3.16 -12.36
C ALA A 52 0.52 1.85 -12.49
N TYR A 53 0.77 0.90 -11.58
CA TYR A 53 0.01 -0.35 -11.51
C TYR A 53 -1.48 -0.11 -11.21
N CYS A 54 -1.80 0.71 -10.20
CA CYS A 54 -3.17 1.08 -9.81
C CYS A 54 -3.95 1.65 -11.00
N LYS A 55 -3.34 2.61 -11.70
CA LYS A 55 -3.91 3.25 -12.88
C LYS A 55 -4.17 2.26 -14.01
N ALA A 56 -3.22 1.36 -14.28
CA ALA A 56 -3.36 0.36 -15.34
C ALA A 56 -4.47 -0.66 -15.04
N VAL A 57 -4.53 -1.19 -13.82
CA VAL A 57 -5.59 -2.11 -13.40
C VAL A 57 -6.95 -1.43 -13.45
N SER A 58 -7.03 -0.18 -12.99
CA SER A 58 -8.25 0.63 -13.06
C SER A 58 -8.73 0.85 -14.49
N ALA A 59 -7.82 1.16 -15.42
CA ALA A 59 -8.13 1.31 -16.84
C ALA A 59 -8.60 -0.01 -17.48
N GLN A 60 -7.90 -1.11 -17.20
CA GLN A 60 -8.22 -2.43 -17.75
C GLN A 60 -9.61 -2.92 -17.33
N ASN A 61 -10.01 -2.64 -16.10
CA ASN A 61 -11.29 -3.08 -15.56
C ASN A 61 -12.40 -2.02 -15.70
N ALA A 62 -12.08 -0.83 -16.23
CA ALA A 62 -12.98 0.32 -16.31
C ALA A 62 -13.73 0.59 -15.00
N CYS A 63 -13.00 0.55 -13.88
CA CYS A 63 -13.59 0.65 -12.55
C CYS A 63 -12.66 1.35 -11.55
N LYS A 64 -13.19 1.60 -10.35
CA LYS A 64 -12.40 2.12 -9.24
C LYS A 64 -11.46 1.05 -8.69
N VAL A 65 -10.21 1.41 -8.48
CA VAL A 65 -9.18 0.58 -7.84
C VAL A 65 -8.50 1.44 -6.80
N TYR A 66 -8.20 0.85 -5.65
CA TYR A 66 -7.34 1.48 -4.66
C TYR A 66 -6.28 0.51 -4.19
N LEU A 67 -5.10 1.03 -3.92
CA LEU A 67 -3.93 0.32 -3.44
C LEU A 67 -3.32 1.11 -2.30
N TRP A 68 -2.86 0.39 -1.30
CA TRP A 68 -2.11 0.98 -0.21
C TRP A 68 -0.84 0.18 0.07
N LYS A 69 0.18 0.90 0.52
CA LYS A 69 1.41 0.35 1.07
C LYS A 69 1.67 1.04 2.40
N ASP A 70 1.60 0.25 3.45
CA ASP A 70 1.87 0.69 4.80
C ASP A 70 3.25 0.19 5.24
N CYS A 71 3.95 1.03 6.00
CA CYS A 71 5.29 0.83 6.50
C CYS A 71 5.30 1.15 7.99
N GLU A 72 5.28 0.12 8.81
CA GLU A 72 5.23 0.21 10.27
C GLU A 72 6.64 -0.04 10.83
N GLU A 73 7.17 0.92 11.58
CA GLU A 73 8.41 0.75 12.33
C GLU A 73 8.07 0.42 13.77
N TYR A 74 8.50 -0.75 14.22
CA TYR A 74 8.31 -1.21 15.58
C TYR A 74 9.54 -0.91 16.44
N GLY A 75 9.26 -0.44 17.64
CA GLY A 75 10.27 -0.03 18.61
C GLY A 75 9.73 -0.01 20.03
N ASN A 76 10.61 0.36 20.97
CA ASN A 76 10.20 0.55 22.35
C ASN A 76 9.47 1.88 22.49
N ALA A 77 8.16 1.84 22.68
CA ALA A 77 7.33 3.03 22.81
C ALA A 77 7.42 3.66 24.22
N ASN A 78 7.62 2.84 25.27
CA ASN A 78 7.78 3.31 26.65
C ASN A 78 8.78 2.46 27.44
N VAL A 79 9.71 3.11 28.16
CA VAL A 79 10.60 2.46 29.13
C VAL A 79 10.21 2.93 30.53
N PHE A 80 9.07 2.46 31.05
CA PHE A 80 8.68 2.74 32.43
C PHE A 80 8.48 1.42 33.20
N ASN A 81 9.19 1.28 34.32
CA ASN A 81 9.03 0.20 35.31
C ASN A 81 9.25 -1.25 34.84
N GLY A 82 10.18 -1.50 33.91
CA GLY A 82 10.70 -2.85 33.66
C GLY A 82 9.88 -3.73 32.73
N GLY A 83 8.83 -3.18 32.10
CA GLY A 83 8.22 -3.71 30.88
C GLY A 83 8.70 -2.91 29.67
N SER A 84 8.99 -3.59 28.57
CA SER A 84 9.30 -2.97 27.28
C SER A 84 8.13 -3.27 26.35
N ASP A 85 7.20 -2.34 26.23
CA ASP A 85 6.10 -2.47 25.26
C ASP A 85 6.69 -2.20 23.87
N TYR A 86 6.64 -3.23 23.03
CA TYR A 86 7.05 -3.15 21.62
C TYR A 86 5.81 -2.76 20.81
N GLU A 87 5.80 -1.54 20.30
CA GLU A 87 4.64 -0.96 19.59
C GLU A 87 5.12 -0.28 18.30
N VAL A 88 4.18 0.09 17.44
CA VAL A 88 4.44 0.90 16.25
C VAL A 88 4.81 2.32 16.70
N VAL A 89 6.07 2.69 16.50
CA VAL A 89 6.62 4.02 16.87
C VAL A 89 6.60 5.00 15.71
N ASN A 90 6.53 4.51 14.48
CA ASN A 90 6.36 5.29 13.26
C ASN A 90 5.55 4.48 12.24
N GLU A 91 4.72 5.15 11.46
CA GLU A 91 3.90 4.55 10.43
C GLU A 91 3.86 5.51 9.24
N VAL A 92 4.18 5.01 8.05
CA VAL A 92 4.05 5.75 6.79
C VAL A 92 3.22 4.92 5.82
N CYS A 93 2.05 5.41 5.46
CA CYS A 93 1.18 4.75 4.50
C CYS A 93 1.01 5.59 3.24
N PHE A 94 1.27 4.93 2.11
CA PHE A 94 0.92 5.39 0.78
C PHE A 94 -0.47 4.87 0.39
N LEU A 95 -1.32 5.75 -0.14
CA LEU A 95 -2.61 5.41 -0.76
C LEU A 95 -2.66 5.95 -2.18
N CYS A 96 -3.11 5.10 -3.11
CA CYS A 96 -3.48 5.51 -4.46
C CYS A 96 -4.87 5.00 -4.82
N ILE A 97 -5.74 5.90 -5.30
CA ILE A 97 -7.06 5.58 -5.82
C ILE A 97 -7.16 6.05 -7.27
N CYS A 98 -7.55 5.14 -8.15
CA CYS A 98 -7.83 5.41 -9.55
C CYS A 98 -9.26 5.01 -9.90
N ASP A 99 -9.88 5.73 -10.84
CA ASP A 99 -11.17 5.38 -11.43
C ASP A 99 -11.08 5.40 -12.95
N SER A 100 -11.33 4.25 -13.57
CA SER A 100 -11.27 4.06 -15.02
C SER A 100 -9.98 4.61 -15.66
N GLY A 101 -8.84 4.42 -14.99
CA GLY A 101 -7.54 4.88 -15.45
C GLY A 101 -7.21 6.35 -15.14
N LYS A 102 -8.07 7.06 -14.42
CA LYS A 102 -7.82 8.42 -13.92
C LYS A 102 -7.41 8.36 -12.46
N GLU A 103 -6.28 8.99 -12.13
CA GLU A 103 -5.85 9.15 -10.73
C GLU A 103 -6.78 10.14 -10.02
N MET A 104 -7.32 9.72 -8.88
CA MET A 104 -8.28 10.47 -8.08
C MET A 104 -7.64 10.94 -6.78
N VAL A 105 -6.89 10.05 -6.12
CA VAL A 105 -6.17 10.31 -4.88
C VAL A 105 -4.80 9.66 -4.99
N ARG A 106 -3.79 10.41 -4.58
CA ARG A 106 -2.44 9.92 -4.34
C ARG A 106 -1.87 10.66 -3.15
N GLU A 107 -1.66 9.96 -2.05
CA GLU A 107 -1.19 10.57 -0.82
C GLU A 107 -0.27 9.63 -0.04
N THR A 108 0.64 10.23 0.71
CA THR A 108 1.49 9.56 1.69
C THR A 108 1.28 10.26 3.01
N THR A 109 0.89 9.51 4.04
CA THR A 109 0.52 10.06 5.34
C THR A 109 1.02 9.21 6.47
N ASN A 110 1.26 9.83 7.62
CA ASN A 110 1.59 9.12 8.83
C ASN A 110 0.32 8.73 9.60
N HIS A 111 0.38 7.64 10.36
CA HIS A 111 -0.70 7.18 11.25
C HIS A 111 -2.00 6.84 10.51
N TRP A 112 -1.92 5.93 9.53
CA TRP A 112 -3.02 5.60 8.64
C TRP A 112 -4.09 4.75 9.32
N ASN A 113 -3.70 3.86 10.24
CA ASN A 113 -4.64 3.13 11.10
C ASN A 113 -5.62 4.07 11.84
N GLU A 114 -5.21 5.28 12.19
CA GLU A 114 -6.09 6.28 12.83
C GLU A 114 -7.07 6.95 11.84
N LYS A 115 -6.75 6.95 10.54
CA LYS A 115 -7.50 7.66 9.49
C LYS A 115 -8.43 6.76 8.68
N ILE A 116 -8.17 5.45 8.59
CA ILE A 116 -8.96 4.52 7.77
C ILE A 116 -10.43 4.42 8.24
N ASN A 117 -10.67 4.57 9.55
CA ASN A 117 -12.02 4.60 10.12
C ASN A 117 -12.87 5.78 9.63
N ALA A 118 -12.25 6.82 9.05
CA ALA A 118 -12.95 7.97 8.51
C ALA A 118 -13.28 7.84 7.01
N VAL A 119 -12.69 6.85 6.31
CA VAL A 119 -12.74 6.75 4.84
C VAL A 119 -13.52 5.51 4.36
N ILE A 120 -13.62 4.46 5.18
CA ILE A 120 -14.43 3.24 4.93
C ILE A 120 -15.78 3.38 5.63
#